data_AF-A0A9D6R1M8-F1
#
_entry.id   AF-A0A9D6R1M8-F1
#
_cell.length_a   1.000
_cell.length_b   1.000
_cell.length_c   1.000
_cell.angle_alpha   90.00
_cell.angle_beta   90.00
_cell.angle_gamma   90.00
#
_symmetry.space_group_name_H-M   'P 1'
#
loop_
_entity.id
_entity.type
_entity.pdbx_description
1 polymer ?
#
loop_
_entity_poly.entity_id
_entity_poly.type
_entity_poly.pdbx_seq_one_letter_code
_entity_poly.pdbx_strand_id
1 'polypeptide(L)'
;KAAVLAKAPCFLNIHAGITPRYRGAHGAFWAVYEGRPELAGVTVHLVDTGVDTGSIVAQTAIEIDPRSDTPRTLVAKQYLAGAPLTVQAVEQALAGRLQTTQRSDLESRLWYSPTPSSYWRFRRRLARLAANAE
;
A
#
# COMPACT_ATOMS: atom_id res chain seq x y z
N LYS A 1 3.17 17.08 -14.26
CA LYS A 1 3.93 15.99 -13.58
C LYS A 1 5.25 15.68 -14.29
N ALA A 2 5.26 15.37 -15.59
CA ALA A 2 6.48 15.06 -16.35
C ALA A 2 7.62 16.10 -16.21
N ALA A 3 7.30 17.40 -16.32
CA ALA A 3 8.28 18.47 -16.16
C ALA A 3 8.93 18.53 -14.75
N VAL A 4 8.25 18.01 -13.72
CA VAL A 4 8.82 17.89 -12.37
C VAL A 4 9.66 16.63 -12.25
N LEU A 5 9.18 15.52 -12.80
CA LEU A 5 9.90 14.25 -12.80
C LEU A 5 11.25 14.34 -13.53
N ALA A 6 11.37 15.20 -14.55
CA ALA A 6 12.63 15.45 -15.24
C ALA A 6 13.68 16.23 -14.42
N LYS A 7 13.31 16.79 -13.25
CA LYS A 7 14.22 17.62 -12.43
C LYS A 7 15.12 16.81 -11.49
N ALA A 8 14.91 15.51 -11.36
CA ALA A 8 15.71 14.63 -10.51
C ALA A 8 15.85 13.26 -11.18
N PRO A 9 16.90 12.48 -10.86
CA PRO A 9 17.09 11.14 -11.43
C PRO A 9 15.94 10.19 -11.06
N CYS A 10 15.35 10.37 -9.87
CA CYS A 10 14.20 9.61 -9.42
C CYS A 10 13.42 10.35 -8.34
N PHE A 11 12.17 9.94 -8.15
CA PHE A 11 11.31 10.34 -7.04
C PHE A 11 10.80 9.07 -6.36
N LEU A 12 10.91 9.00 -5.03
CA LEU A 12 10.40 7.88 -4.23
C LEU A 12 9.08 8.29 -3.56
N ASN A 13 8.15 7.35 -3.47
CA ASN A 13 6.91 7.50 -2.74
C ASN A 13 6.67 6.30 -1.81
N ILE A 14 6.13 6.57 -0.63
CA ILE A 14 5.59 5.56 0.29
C ILE A 14 4.06 5.58 0.19
N HIS A 15 3.51 4.51 -0.36
CA HIS A 15 2.09 4.35 -0.57
C HIS A 15 1.49 3.34 0.42
N ALA A 16 0.44 3.76 1.13
CA ALA A 16 -0.31 2.92 2.07
C ALA A 16 -1.27 1.96 1.35
N GLY A 17 -0.71 1.08 0.53
CA GLY A 17 -1.40 -0.02 -0.15
C GLY A 17 -0.42 -0.93 -0.91
N ILE A 18 -0.82 -2.18 -1.15
CA ILE A 18 -0.08 -3.11 -2.01
C ILE A 18 -0.39 -2.78 -3.48
N THR A 19 0.59 -2.23 -4.20
CA THR A 19 0.49 -1.99 -5.64
C THR A 19 0.82 -3.28 -6.43
N PRO A 20 0.25 -3.45 -7.64
CA PRO A 20 -0.67 -2.53 -8.34
C PRO A 20 -2.15 -2.64 -7.94
N ARG A 21 -2.55 -3.59 -7.08
CA ARG A 21 -3.97 -3.86 -6.76
C ARG A 21 -4.68 -2.73 -6.03
N TYR A 22 -4.01 -2.10 -5.06
CA TYR A 22 -4.62 -1.13 -4.16
C TYR A 22 -3.95 0.25 -4.29
N ARG A 23 -3.91 0.79 -5.51
CA ARG A 23 -3.42 2.16 -5.79
C ARG A 23 -4.42 3.22 -5.33
N GLY A 24 -3.96 4.44 -5.10
CA GLY A 24 -4.82 5.56 -4.74
C GLY A 24 -5.01 5.69 -3.23
N ALA A 25 -6.24 5.59 -2.72
CA ALA A 25 -6.51 5.87 -1.31
C ALA A 25 -6.90 4.61 -0.52
N HIS A 26 -6.52 4.57 0.76
CA HIS A 26 -6.96 3.57 1.75
C HIS A 26 -6.69 2.10 1.36
N GLY A 27 -5.48 1.74 0.93
CA GLY A 27 -5.19 0.42 0.37
C GLY A 27 -5.50 -0.76 1.29
N ALA A 28 -5.10 -0.72 2.57
CA ALA A 28 -5.42 -1.78 3.53
C ALA A 28 -6.92 -1.92 3.82
N PHE A 29 -7.66 -0.80 3.83
CA PHE A 29 -9.12 -0.83 3.94
C PHE A 29 -9.74 -1.62 2.79
N TRP A 30 -9.31 -1.34 1.56
CA TRP A 30 -9.85 -2.01 0.37
C TRP A 30 -9.45 -3.48 0.32
N ALA A 31 -8.26 -3.84 0.80
CA ALA A 31 -7.85 -5.22 0.95
C ALA A 31 -8.80 -6.02 1.86
N VAL A 32 -9.13 -5.49 3.04
CA VAL A 32 -10.12 -6.11 3.93
C VAL A 32 -11.52 -6.12 3.32
N TYR A 33 -11.93 -5.03 2.68
CA TYR A 33 -13.22 -4.92 2.00
C TYR A 33 -13.43 -6.01 0.94
N GLU A 34 -12.38 -6.29 0.15
CA GLU A 34 -12.38 -7.34 -0.88
C GLU A 34 -12.25 -8.74 -0.27
N GLY A 35 -11.96 -8.86 1.02
CA GLY A 35 -11.75 -10.14 1.70
C GLY A 35 -10.38 -10.75 1.43
N ARG A 36 -9.38 -9.89 1.18
CA ARG A 36 -7.97 -10.24 0.95
C ARG A 36 -7.07 -9.56 2.00
N PRO A 37 -7.27 -9.80 3.31
CA PRO A 37 -6.50 -9.15 4.36
C PRO A 37 -4.98 -9.38 4.24
N GLU A 38 -4.54 -10.48 3.64
CA GLU A 38 -3.15 -10.79 3.34
C GLU A 38 -2.48 -9.78 2.38
N LEU A 39 -3.28 -9.00 1.64
CA LEU A 39 -2.81 -7.92 0.78
C LEU A 39 -2.94 -6.53 1.44
N ALA A 40 -3.25 -6.44 2.73
CA ALA A 40 -3.10 -5.21 3.47
C ALA A 40 -1.61 -4.96 3.74
N GLY A 41 -1.08 -3.85 3.24
CA GLY A 41 0.35 -3.60 3.30
C GLY A 41 0.74 -2.26 2.69
N VAL A 42 2.04 -2.03 2.59
CA VAL A 42 2.64 -0.76 2.17
C VAL A 42 3.62 -1.01 1.05
N THR A 43 3.73 -0.06 0.12
CA THR A 43 4.67 -0.13 -0.99
C THR A 43 5.52 1.13 -1.05
N VAL A 44 6.84 0.95 -1.13
CA VAL A 44 7.79 2.00 -1.53
C VAL A 44 8.07 1.81 -3.01
N HIS A 45 7.82 2.83 -3.82
CA HIS A 45 7.96 2.73 -5.27
C HIS A 45 8.48 4.04 -5.89
N LEU A 46 8.96 3.93 -7.13
CA LEU A 46 9.30 5.08 -7.95
C LEU A 46 8.05 5.82 -8.42
N VAL A 47 8.10 7.14 -8.48
CA VAL A 47 7.01 7.95 -9.02
C VAL A 47 7.18 8.12 -10.52
N ASP A 48 6.16 7.72 -11.28
CA ASP A 48 6.01 7.92 -12.71
C ASP A 48 4.87 8.92 -13.02
N THR A 49 4.39 8.97 -14.25
CA THR A 49 3.30 9.88 -14.65
C THR A 49 1.94 9.48 -14.09
N GLY A 50 1.74 8.21 -13.69
CA GLY A 50 0.47 7.71 -13.15
C GLY A 50 0.35 7.87 -11.63
N VAL A 51 -0.72 7.32 -11.05
CA VAL A 51 -0.96 7.30 -9.59
C VAL A 51 -0.59 5.93 -9.08
N ASP A 52 0.51 5.87 -8.33
CA ASP A 52 1.09 4.65 -7.72
C ASP A 52 1.36 3.52 -8.73
N THR A 53 1.78 3.86 -9.95
CA THR A 53 2.04 2.88 -11.05
C THR A 53 3.51 2.59 -11.31
N GLY A 54 4.43 3.37 -10.75
CA GLY A 54 5.85 3.17 -10.99
C GLY A 54 6.42 1.92 -10.30
N SER A 55 7.64 1.55 -10.69
CA SER A 55 8.28 0.30 -10.25
C SER A 55 8.46 0.22 -8.75
N ILE A 56 8.21 -0.97 -8.20
CA ILE A 56 8.26 -1.27 -6.77
C ILE A 56 9.71 -1.39 -6.35
N VAL A 57 10.12 -0.63 -5.34
CA VAL A 57 11.43 -0.78 -4.69
C VAL A 57 11.34 -1.81 -3.58
N ALA A 58 10.35 -1.67 -2.71
CA ALA A 58 10.10 -2.59 -1.61
C ALA A 58 8.61 -2.60 -1.26
N GLN A 59 8.13 -3.73 -0.75
CA GLN A 59 6.73 -3.92 -0.41
C GLN A 59 6.63 -4.90 0.75
N THR A 60 5.74 -4.63 1.71
CA THR A 60 5.47 -5.57 2.80
C THR A 60 4.00 -5.57 3.17
N ALA A 61 3.49 -6.73 3.56
CA ALA A 61 2.20 -6.85 4.23
C ALA A 61 2.28 -6.35 5.67
N ILE A 62 1.13 -6.00 6.24
CA ILE A 62 0.94 -5.74 7.66
C ILE A 62 -0.01 -6.78 8.24
N GLU A 63 0.17 -7.08 9.51
CA GLU A 63 -0.77 -7.92 10.25
C GLU A 63 -2.02 -7.12 10.65
N ILE A 64 -3.18 -7.69 10.36
CA ILE A 64 -4.48 -7.15 10.77
C ILE A 64 -4.93 -7.87 12.02
N ASP A 65 -5.18 -7.11 13.08
CA ASP A 65 -5.94 -7.58 14.23
C ASP A 65 -7.41 -7.23 14.01
N PRO A 66 -8.27 -8.21 13.70
CA PRO A 66 -9.66 -7.93 13.35
C PRO A 66 -10.52 -7.46 14.53
N ARG A 67 -10.01 -7.53 15.77
CA ARG A 67 -10.73 -7.11 16.99
C ARG A 67 -10.44 -5.65 17.34
N SER A 68 -9.22 -5.18 17.08
CA SER A 68 -8.79 -3.82 17.47
C SER A 68 -8.53 -2.88 16.30
N ASP A 69 -8.26 -3.39 15.09
CA ASP A 69 -7.92 -2.53 13.98
C ASP A 69 -9.10 -1.73 13.44
N THR A 70 -8.81 -0.47 13.19
CA THR A 70 -9.68 0.49 12.53
C THR A 70 -9.00 0.96 11.24
N PRO A 71 -9.72 1.56 10.29
CA PRO A 71 -9.09 2.12 9.10
C PRO A 71 -7.95 3.09 9.40
N ARG A 72 -8.02 3.80 10.54
CA ARG A 72 -6.96 4.69 11.01
C ARG A 72 -5.73 3.92 11.52
N THR A 73 -5.90 2.88 12.33
CA THR A 73 -4.77 2.10 12.85
C THR A 73 -4.07 1.33 11.74
N LEU A 74 -4.81 0.86 10.72
CA LEU A 74 -4.23 0.22 9.55
C LEU A 74 -3.26 1.16 8.80
N VAL A 75 -3.67 2.41 8.56
CA VAL A 75 -2.78 3.42 7.94
C VAL A 75 -1.53 3.66 8.78
N ALA A 76 -1.67 3.76 10.10
CA ALA A 76 -0.53 3.91 11.01
C ALA A 76 0.43 2.71 10.93
N LYS A 77 -0.10 1.48 10.96
CA LYS A 77 0.70 0.24 10.79
C LYS A 77 1.42 0.22 9.45
N GLN A 78 0.76 0.62 8.36
CA GLN A 78 1.38 0.69 7.03
C GLN A 78 2.57 1.65 7.01
N TYR A 79 2.44 2.86 7.58
CA TYR A 79 3.56 3.80 7.62
C TYR A 79 4.69 3.34 8.56
N LEU A 80 4.36 2.75 9.72
CA LEU A 80 5.36 2.16 10.60
C LEU A 80 6.16 1.05 9.91
N ALA A 81 5.50 0.18 9.15
CA ALA A 81 6.15 -0.87 8.39
C ALA A 81 6.94 -0.33 7.18
N GLY A 82 6.47 0.75 6.54
CA GLY A 82 7.08 1.30 5.33
C GLY A 82 8.22 2.29 5.59
N ALA A 83 8.28 2.91 6.77
CA ALA A 83 9.36 3.80 7.16
C ALA A 83 10.77 3.18 7.00
N PRO A 84 11.07 1.99 7.59
CA PRO A 84 12.38 1.36 7.39
C PRO A 84 12.67 1.00 5.93
N LEU A 85 11.65 0.56 5.17
CA LEU A 85 11.80 0.29 3.74
C LEU A 85 12.15 1.55 2.95
N THR A 86 11.61 2.69 3.35
CA THR A 86 11.87 3.99 2.70
C THR A 86 13.31 4.45 2.97
N VAL A 87 13.80 4.28 4.20
CA VAL A 87 15.20 4.55 4.55
C VAL A 87 16.14 3.69 3.69
N GLN A 88 15.89 2.38 3.62
CA GLN A 88 16.69 1.46 2.80
C GLN A 88 16.66 1.84 1.30
N ALA A 89 15.48 2.22 0.78
CA ALA A 89 15.35 2.68 -0.61
C ALA A 89 16.19 3.92 -0.89
N VAL A 90 16.19 4.90 0.02
CA VAL A 90 17.01 6.11 -0.10
C VAL A 90 18.50 5.77 -0.06
N GLU A 91 18.94 4.92 0.87
CA GLU A 91 20.33 4.47 0.96
C GLU A 91 20.79 3.74 -0.31
N GLN A 92 19.96 2.86 -0.85
CA GLN A 92 20.24 2.16 -2.11
C GLN A 92 20.31 3.11 -3.30
N ALA A 93 19.42 4.12 -3.35
CA ALA A 93 19.44 5.14 -4.39
C ALA A 93 20.72 5.98 -4.35
N LEU A 94 21.12 6.44 -3.16
CA LEU A 94 22.36 7.21 -2.97
C LEU A 94 23.61 6.39 -3.30
N ALA A 95 23.58 5.07 -3.06
CA ALA A 95 24.65 4.16 -3.43
C ALA A 95 24.64 3.73 -4.92
N GLY A 96 23.69 4.19 -5.73
CA GLY A 96 23.55 3.78 -7.14
C GLY A 96 23.17 2.30 -7.32
N ARG A 97 22.57 1.67 -6.31
CA ARG A 97 22.22 0.24 -6.29
C ARG A 97 20.72 -0.04 -6.23
N LEU A 98 19.89 0.99 -6.43
CA LEU A 98 18.43 0.87 -6.34
C LEU A 98 17.92 -0.22 -7.28
N GLN A 99 17.33 -1.26 -6.70
CA GLN A 99 16.68 -2.32 -7.46
C GLN A 99 15.18 -2.08 -7.47
N THR A 100 14.55 -2.44 -8.58
CA THR A 100 13.10 -2.35 -8.70
C THR A 100 12.52 -3.61 -9.30
N THR A 101 11.26 -3.87 -8.96
CA THR A 101 10.49 -5.00 -9.43
C THR A 101 9.12 -4.53 -9.90
N GLN A 102 8.40 -5.44 -10.55
CA GLN A 102 7.02 -5.27 -10.98
C GLN A 102 6.24 -6.51 -10.54
N ARG A 103 4.96 -6.34 -10.21
CA ARG A 103 4.07 -7.44 -9.82
C ARG A 103 2.98 -7.63 -10.88
N SER A 104 3.13 -8.69 -11.67
CA SER A 104 2.16 -9.08 -12.71
C SER A 104 1.08 -10.03 -12.19
N ASP A 105 1.24 -10.56 -10.99
CA ASP A 105 0.30 -11.49 -10.34
C ASP A 105 -0.95 -10.79 -9.77
N LEU A 106 -0.93 -9.45 -9.72
CA LEU A 106 -2.02 -8.64 -9.21
C LEU A 106 -2.57 -7.71 -10.30
N GLU A 107 -3.89 -7.72 -10.48
CA GLU A 107 -4.59 -6.78 -11.36
C GLU A 107 -4.45 -5.34 -10.82
N SER A 108 -4.06 -4.40 -11.69
CA SER A 108 -3.94 -2.99 -11.34
C SER A 108 -5.29 -2.32 -11.15
N ARG A 109 -5.56 -1.73 -9.99
CA ARG A 109 -6.81 -0.99 -9.72
C ARG A 109 -6.58 0.26 -8.88
N LEU A 110 -7.22 1.36 -9.30
CA LEU A 110 -7.22 2.63 -8.59
C LEU A 110 -8.44 2.73 -7.69
N TRP A 111 -8.22 3.07 -6.43
CA TRP A 111 -9.25 3.20 -5.40
C TRP A 111 -9.32 4.63 -4.86
N TYR A 112 -10.52 4.99 -4.43
CA TYR A 112 -10.84 6.32 -3.91
C TYR A 112 -11.25 6.24 -2.44
N SER A 113 -11.64 7.36 -1.85
CA SER A 113 -12.11 7.40 -0.46
C SER A 113 -13.35 6.51 -0.25
N PRO A 114 -13.41 5.72 0.84
CA PRO A 114 -14.55 4.86 1.10
C PRO A 114 -15.84 5.64 1.37
N THR A 115 -16.96 5.12 0.86
CA THR A 115 -18.31 5.58 1.16
C THR A 115 -18.84 4.94 2.46
N PRO A 116 -19.94 5.44 3.06
CA PRO A 116 -20.56 4.81 4.22
C PRO A 116 -20.92 3.33 4.02
N SER A 117 -21.39 2.95 2.83
CA SER A 117 -21.68 1.54 2.51
C SER A 117 -20.42 0.68 2.46
N SER A 118 -19.30 1.24 2.00
CA SER A 118 -18.00 0.57 2.05
C SER A 118 -17.54 0.31 3.47
N TYR A 119 -17.72 1.27 4.39
CA TYR A 119 -17.41 1.09 5.80
C TYR A 119 -18.23 -0.04 6.44
N TRP A 120 -19.53 -0.13 6.12
CA TRP A 120 -20.35 -1.23 6.61
C TRP A 120 -19.83 -2.60 6.14
N ARG A 121 -19.48 -2.72 4.85
CA ARG A 121 -18.92 -3.96 4.30
C ARG A 121 -17.56 -4.31 4.90
N PHE A 122 -16.69 -3.32 5.08
CA PHE A 122 -15.41 -3.48 5.77
C PHE A 122 -15.61 -4.02 7.19
N ARG A 123 -16.51 -3.42 7.99
CA ARG A 123 -16.81 -3.89 9.35
C ARG A 123 -17.32 -5.32 9.37
N ARG A 124 -18.18 -5.70 8.43
CA ARG A 124 -18.65 -7.09 8.29
C ARG A 124 -17.52 -8.05 7.94
N ARG A 125 -16.54 -7.62 7.13
CA ARG A 125 -15.36 -8.42 6.80
C ARG A 125 -14.45 -8.61 8.00
N LEU A 126 -14.14 -7.55 8.75
CA LEU A 126 -13.38 -7.66 10.00
C LEU A 126 -14.07 -8.59 11.00
N ALA A 127 -15.38 -8.44 11.22
CA ALA A 127 -16.12 -9.29 12.15
C ALA A 127 -16.04 -10.78 11.76
N ARG A 128 -16.09 -11.10 10.46
CA ARG A 128 -15.88 -12.47 9.98
C ARG A 128 -14.46 -12.98 10.19
N LEU A 129 -13.46 -12.12 9.96
CA LEU A 129 -12.06 -12.48 10.21
C LEU A 129 -11.83 -12.77 11.69
N ALA A 130 -12.41 -11.98 12.60
CA ALA A 130 -12.32 -12.21 14.04
C ALA A 130 -12.98 -13.53 14.46
N ALA A 131 -14.11 -13.90 13.85
CA ALA A 131 -14.82 -15.14 14.15
C ALA A 131 -14.09 -16.40 13.63
N ASN A 132 -13.29 -16.28 12.57
CA ASN A 132 -12.54 -17.39 11.99
C ASN A 132 -11.14 -17.58 12.63
N ALA A 133 -10.75 -16.69 13.54
CA ALA A 133 -9.48 -16.75 14.26
C ALA A 133 -9.58 -17.52 15.59
N GLU A 134 -10.75 -18.10 15.89
CA GLU A 134 -11.02 -19.04 17.00
C GLU A 134 -11.01 -20.48 16.49
#